data_AF-A0A1W9W651-F1
#
_entry.id   AF-A0A1W9W651-F1
#
_cell.length_a   1.000
_cell.length_b   1.000
_cell.length_c   1.000
_cell.angle_alpha   90.00
_cell.angle_beta   90.00
_cell.angle_gamma   90.00
#
_symmetry.space_group_name_H-M   'P 1'
#
loop_
_entity.id
_entity.type
_entity.pdbx_description
1 polymer ?
#
loop_
_entity_poly.entity_id
_entity_poly.type
_entity_poly.pdbx_seq_one_letter_code
_entity_poly.pdbx_strand_id
1 'polypeptide(L)'
;MNELKKVKIYADGSCFQNPGPGGYGVILEYGNYHKEISGGFRLTTNNRMEIMGVIAGLQSLKSQCDVTVYTDSQYIVDGMNKGWVERWRANAWQRKSKLVPNADLWQQLLSACHRHVVTFVWIKGHAGDKLNERCDKLSKRAHKEKDLPPDIVYEGGSPDLGSLDLTDAGGDLEKGFHIRRATAVNGESIWQIYRQVVQTGVSFADDNNVKREHVITQWLSRPTISYVAIQDGEMVGAYKITTNQPGRGSHVANGTYMVKKTWQSKGIGRKLAEHSLKVAKAHDFMAMQFNFVVSTNKRAIHLWQNLGFEIIGTIPNGFRHAKLGLVDIYVMHRIL
;
A
#
# COMPACT_ATOMS: atom_id res chain seq x y z
N MET A 1 27.77 25.84 -3.16
CA MET A 1 26.54 25.06 -3.42
C MET A 1 26.62 24.57 -4.85
N ASN A 2 26.57 23.26 -5.09
CA ASN A 2 26.52 22.75 -6.46
C ASN A 2 25.19 23.14 -7.10
N GLU A 3 25.24 23.72 -8.30
CA GLU A 3 24.04 24.01 -9.09
C GLU A 3 23.30 22.69 -9.40
N LEU A 4 21.98 22.69 -9.20
CA LEU A 4 21.17 21.51 -9.50
C LEU A 4 21.12 21.27 -11.00
N LYS A 5 21.15 20.00 -11.40
CA LYS A 5 20.97 19.61 -12.81
C LYS A 5 19.58 20.01 -13.28
N LYS A 6 19.50 20.77 -14.36
CA LYS A 6 18.24 21.19 -14.99
C LYS A 6 17.75 20.12 -15.96
N VAL A 7 16.60 19.52 -15.65
CA VAL A 7 16.02 18.43 -16.44
C VAL A 7 14.62 18.84 -16.88
N LYS A 8 14.30 18.65 -18.16
CA LYS A 8 12.90 18.73 -18.62
C LYS A 8 12.32 17.34 -18.69
N ILE A 9 11.07 17.20 -18.25
CA ILE A 9 10.31 15.96 -18.36
C ILE A 9 9.06 16.28 -19.16
N TYR A 10 8.87 15.61 -20.29
CA TYR A 10 7.61 15.59 -21.03
C TYR A 10 6.91 14.30 -20.69
N ALA A 11 5.62 14.36 -20.37
CA ALA A 11 4.84 13.18 -20.02
C ALA A 11 3.41 13.27 -20.55
N ASP A 12 2.94 12.15 -21.09
CA ASP A 12 1.59 11.96 -21.59
C ASP A 12 1.07 10.56 -21.23
N GLY A 13 -0.25 10.42 -21.15
CA GLY A 13 -0.95 9.19 -20.83
C GLY A 13 -2.13 8.96 -21.77
N SER A 14 -2.30 7.71 -22.22
CA SER A 14 -3.44 7.32 -23.04
C SER A 14 -4.12 6.07 -22.50
N CYS A 15 -5.43 5.96 -22.72
CA CYS A 15 -6.22 4.79 -22.37
C CYS A 15 -7.16 4.43 -23.51
N PHE A 16 -7.09 3.19 -23.97
CA PHE A 16 -8.06 2.66 -24.92
C PHE A 16 -9.35 2.31 -24.17
N GLN A 17 -10.50 2.78 -24.68
CA GLN A 17 -11.83 2.54 -24.10
C GLN A 17 -11.96 2.88 -22.60
N ASN A 18 -11.49 4.08 -22.18
CA ASN A 18 -11.45 4.56 -20.78
C ASN A 18 -12.70 4.21 -19.91
N PRO A 19 -12.65 3.19 -19.02
CA PRO A 19 -11.47 2.44 -18.60
C PRO A 19 -11.13 1.20 -19.44
N GLY A 20 -9.83 0.99 -19.69
CA GLY A 20 -9.32 -0.15 -20.45
C GLY A 20 -7.79 -0.20 -20.42
N PRO A 21 -7.14 -0.89 -21.36
CA PRO A 21 -5.69 -0.88 -21.48
C PRO A 21 -5.17 0.54 -21.59
N GLY A 22 -4.25 0.92 -20.72
CA GLY A 22 -3.64 2.25 -20.68
C GLY A 22 -2.13 2.20 -20.72
N GLY A 23 -1.53 3.30 -21.14
CA GLY A 23 -0.10 3.45 -21.31
C GLY A 23 0.33 4.87 -21.01
N TYR A 24 1.57 5.05 -20.56
CA TYR A 24 2.19 6.34 -20.39
C TYR A 24 3.48 6.41 -21.21
N GLY A 25 3.83 7.61 -21.65
CA GLY A 25 5.05 7.93 -22.36
C GLY A 25 5.75 9.11 -21.72
N VAL A 26 7.07 9.03 -21.58
CA VAL A 26 7.89 10.06 -20.93
C VAL A 26 9.14 10.29 -21.74
N ILE A 27 9.54 11.55 -21.86
CA ILE A 27 10.86 11.94 -22.38
C ILE A 27 11.54 12.81 -21.33
N LEU A 28 12.75 12.42 -20.95
CA LEU A 28 13.65 13.24 -20.14
C LEU A 28 14.69 13.90 -21.05
N GLU A 29 14.88 15.20 -20.89
CA GLU A 29 15.89 15.99 -21.59
C GLU A 29 16.86 16.61 -20.57
N TYR A 30 18.16 16.33 -20.73
CA TYR A 30 19.24 16.93 -19.97
C TYR A 30 20.39 17.32 -20.91
N GLY A 31 20.55 18.62 -21.18
CA GLY A 31 21.49 19.09 -22.21
C GLY A 31 21.13 18.48 -23.56
N ASN A 32 22.06 17.72 -24.15
CA ASN A 32 21.86 17.02 -25.43
C ASN A 32 21.37 15.56 -25.26
N TYR A 33 21.14 15.11 -24.03
CA TYR A 33 20.76 13.73 -23.74
C TYR A 33 19.25 13.60 -23.61
N HIS A 34 18.68 12.68 -24.38
CA HIS A 34 17.27 12.33 -24.31
C HIS A 34 17.11 10.89 -23.81
N LYS A 35 16.13 10.65 -22.96
CA LYS A 35 15.76 9.30 -22.51
C LYS A 35 14.25 9.12 -22.62
N GLU A 36 13.83 8.04 -23.29
CA GLU A 36 12.44 7.64 -23.39
C GLU A 36 12.12 6.62 -22.29
N ILE A 37 10.95 6.75 -21.67
CA ILE A 37 10.38 5.77 -20.74
C ILE A 37 8.93 5.56 -21.16
N SER A 38 8.48 4.31 -21.19
CA SER A 38 7.07 3.98 -21.39
C SER A 38 6.70 2.76 -20.58
N GLY A 39 5.42 2.64 -20.24
CA GLY A 39 4.85 1.48 -19.56
C GLY A 39 3.33 1.51 -19.68
N GLY A 40 2.67 0.42 -19.33
CA GLY A 40 1.22 0.33 -19.44
C GLY A 40 0.61 -0.67 -18.48
N PHE A 41 -0.72 -0.67 -18.44
CA PHE A 41 -1.52 -1.52 -17.57
C PHE A 41 -2.75 -2.02 -18.31
N ARG A 42 -3.18 -3.25 -18.02
CA ARG A 42 -4.26 -3.92 -18.77
C ARG A 42 -5.64 -3.29 -18.56
N LEU A 43 -5.88 -2.69 -17.40
CA LEU A 43 -7.14 -2.02 -17.07
C LEU A 43 -6.88 -0.84 -16.14
N THR A 44 -7.03 0.37 -16.66
CA THR A 44 -6.78 1.63 -15.95
C THR A 44 -7.62 2.77 -16.56
N THR A 45 -7.28 4.03 -16.29
CA THR A 45 -7.92 5.21 -16.87
C THR A 45 -6.90 6.20 -17.43
N ASN A 46 -7.35 7.11 -18.29
CA ASN A 46 -6.49 8.16 -18.87
C ASN A 46 -5.77 8.97 -17.79
N ASN A 47 -6.53 9.51 -16.82
CA ASN A 47 -5.99 10.33 -15.74
C ASN A 47 -4.92 9.61 -14.91
N ARG A 48 -5.04 8.28 -14.74
CA ARG A 48 -4.05 7.50 -14.02
C ARG A 48 -2.75 7.39 -14.80
N MET A 49 -2.84 7.15 -16.11
CA MET A 49 -1.66 7.08 -16.99
C MET A 49 -0.93 8.42 -17.09
N GLU A 50 -1.67 9.52 -17.19
CA GLU A 50 -1.08 10.87 -17.17
C GLU A 50 -0.24 11.08 -15.89
N ILE A 51 -0.79 10.76 -14.72
CA ILE A 51 -0.07 10.93 -13.44
C ILE A 51 1.12 9.96 -13.35
N MET A 52 0.93 8.70 -13.75
CA MET A 52 1.99 7.69 -13.71
C MET A 52 3.18 8.05 -14.61
N GLY A 53 2.93 8.66 -15.78
CA GLY A 53 4.00 9.16 -16.65
C GLY A 53 4.90 10.17 -15.94
N VAL A 54 4.29 11.16 -15.25
CA VAL A 54 5.05 12.14 -14.46
C VAL A 54 5.83 11.47 -13.32
N ILE A 55 5.19 10.55 -12.59
CA ILE A 55 5.85 9.80 -11.50
C ILE A 55 7.06 9.03 -12.02
N ALA A 56 6.91 8.29 -13.13
CA ALA A 56 7.98 7.49 -13.72
C ALA A 56 9.16 8.38 -14.16
N GLY A 57 8.86 9.55 -14.74
CA GLY A 57 9.88 10.55 -15.08
C GLY A 57 10.69 10.99 -13.86
N LEU A 58 10.00 11.48 -12.82
CA LEU A 58 10.64 11.97 -11.59
C LEU A 58 11.42 10.87 -10.86
N GLN A 59 10.85 9.67 -10.71
CA GLN A 59 11.50 8.55 -10.02
C GLN A 59 12.74 8.02 -10.75
N SER A 60 12.85 8.23 -12.06
CA SER A 60 14.01 7.80 -12.83
C SER A 60 15.27 8.65 -12.58
N LEU A 61 15.13 9.80 -11.92
CA LEU A 61 16.23 10.69 -11.59
C LEU A 61 17.06 10.15 -10.41
N LYS A 62 18.37 10.04 -10.63
CA LYS A 62 19.31 9.43 -9.68
C LYS A 62 19.75 10.37 -8.55
N SER A 63 19.55 11.68 -8.71
CA SER A 63 19.93 12.72 -7.76
C SER A 63 18.89 13.83 -7.74
N GLN A 64 18.96 14.72 -6.75
CA GLN A 64 18.17 15.95 -6.75
C GLN A 64 18.45 16.79 -8.00
N CYS A 65 17.40 17.35 -8.59
CA CYS A 65 17.42 18.10 -9.84
C CYS A 65 16.45 19.29 -9.73
N ASP A 66 16.67 20.29 -10.59
CA ASP A 66 15.69 21.32 -10.92
C ASP A 66 14.94 20.83 -12.17
N VAL A 67 13.64 20.57 -12.02
CA VAL A 67 12.84 19.83 -12.98
C VAL A 67 11.69 20.68 -13.49
N THR A 68 11.58 20.82 -14.80
CA THR A 68 10.37 21.36 -15.44
C THR A 68 9.58 20.22 -16.07
N VAL A 69 8.38 19.95 -15.57
CA VAL A 69 7.46 18.95 -16.09
C VAL A 69 6.50 19.63 -17.07
N TYR A 70 6.49 19.14 -18.31
CA TYR A 70 5.56 19.52 -19.37
C TYR A 70 4.55 18.39 -19.56
N THR A 71 3.26 18.72 -19.49
CA THR A 71 2.15 17.78 -19.74
C THR A 71 0.94 18.54 -20.25
N ASP A 72 0.11 17.89 -21.07
CA ASP A 72 -1.17 18.44 -21.52
C ASP A 72 -2.33 18.16 -20.56
N SER A 73 -2.06 17.40 -19.49
CA SER A 73 -3.01 17.17 -18.41
C SER A 73 -3.20 18.43 -17.55
N GLN A 74 -4.29 19.16 -17.82
CA GLN A 74 -4.74 20.23 -16.92
C GLN A 74 -5.03 19.70 -15.52
N TYR A 75 -5.45 18.43 -15.39
CA TYR A 75 -5.70 17.81 -14.10
C TYR A 75 -4.44 17.77 -13.22
N ILE A 76 -3.28 17.46 -13.82
CA ILE A 76 -1.98 17.48 -13.13
C ILE A 76 -1.56 18.92 -12.82
N VAL A 77 -1.54 19.78 -13.83
CA VAL A 77 -1.00 21.14 -13.68
C VAL A 77 -1.84 21.98 -12.72
N ASP A 78 -3.17 21.93 -12.82
CA ASP A 78 -4.04 22.60 -11.87
C ASP A 78 -3.92 21.99 -10.48
N GLY A 79 -3.80 20.65 -10.40
CA GLY A 79 -3.62 19.94 -9.15
C GLY A 79 -2.44 20.47 -8.34
N MET A 80 -1.30 20.62 -9.02
CA MET A 80 -0.04 21.10 -8.44
C MET A 80 -0.03 22.63 -8.26
N ASN A 81 -0.36 23.41 -9.29
CA ASN A 81 -0.18 24.87 -9.29
C ASN A 81 -1.30 25.62 -8.55
N LYS A 82 -2.54 25.11 -8.55
CA LYS A 82 -3.69 25.76 -7.86
C LYS A 82 -3.86 25.29 -6.41
N GLY A 83 -2.90 24.53 -5.88
CA GLY A 83 -2.87 24.05 -4.50
C GLY A 83 -3.96 23.03 -4.16
N TRP A 84 -4.47 22.27 -5.14
CA TRP A 84 -5.52 21.27 -4.87
C TRP A 84 -4.97 20.13 -4.05
N VAL A 85 -3.79 19.64 -4.44
CA VAL A 85 -3.14 18.49 -3.83
C VAL A 85 -2.77 18.77 -2.38
N GLU A 86 -2.32 19.99 -2.08
CA GLU A 86 -2.04 20.43 -0.71
C GLU A 86 -3.31 20.46 0.16
N ARG A 87 -4.41 20.99 -0.37
CA ARG A 87 -5.71 20.96 0.33
C ARG A 87 -6.22 19.54 0.54
N TRP A 88 -6.06 18.66 -0.45
CA TRP A 88 -6.43 17.26 -0.33
C TRP A 88 -5.59 16.55 0.72
N ARG A 89 -4.27 16.74 0.72
CA ARG A 89 -3.37 16.18 1.73
C ARG A 89 -3.74 16.63 3.14
N ALA A 90 -4.00 17.93 3.32
CA ALA A 90 -4.42 18.49 4.61
C ALA A 90 -5.76 17.92 5.09
N ASN A 91 -6.66 17.56 4.17
CA ASN A 91 -7.96 16.95 4.47
C ASN A 91 -7.96 15.41 4.34
N ALA A 92 -6.83 14.75 4.65
CA ALA A 92 -6.69 13.29 4.61
C ALA A 92 -7.16 12.65 3.29
N TRP A 93 -6.93 13.34 2.17
CA TRP A 93 -7.33 12.96 0.82
C TRP A 93 -8.83 12.83 0.61
N GLN A 94 -9.65 13.56 1.37
CA GLN A 94 -11.11 13.54 1.25
C GLN A 94 -11.65 14.81 0.59
N ARG A 95 -12.72 14.66 -0.20
CA ARG A 95 -13.52 15.74 -0.77
C ARG A 95 -14.99 15.34 -0.76
N LYS A 96 -15.86 16.16 -0.16
CA LYS A 96 -17.31 15.90 -0.02
C LYS A 96 -17.59 14.50 0.56
N SER A 97 -16.86 14.14 1.64
CA SER A 97 -16.96 12.84 2.33
C SER A 97 -16.62 11.61 1.46
N LYS A 98 -15.98 11.81 0.30
CA LYS A 98 -15.45 10.74 -0.55
C LYS A 98 -13.94 10.90 -0.68
N LEU A 99 -13.24 9.79 -0.96
CA LEU A 99 -11.83 9.84 -1.29
C LEU A 99 -11.64 10.64 -2.59
N VAL A 100 -10.60 11.46 -2.63
CA VAL A 100 -10.17 12.15 -3.85
C VAL A 100 -9.79 11.10 -4.91
N PRO A 101 -10.29 11.22 -6.16
CA PRO A 101 -9.90 10.32 -7.22
C PRO A 101 -8.38 10.25 -7.37
N ASN A 102 -7.84 9.04 -7.55
CA ASN A 102 -6.41 8.80 -7.72
C ASN A 102 -5.54 9.30 -6.56
N ALA A 103 -6.08 9.37 -5.34
CA ALA A 103 -5.33 9.78 -4.15
C ALA A 103 -4.05 8.95 -3.93
N ASP A 104 -4.04 7.69 -4.37
CA ASP A 104 -2.87 6.81 -4.35
C ASP A 104 -1.73 7.30 -5.25
N LEU A 105 -2.05 7.83 -6.43
CA LEU A 105 -1.06 8.37 -7.37
C LEU A 105 -0.65 9.79 -7.00
N TRP A 106 -1.57 10.62 -6.51
CA TRP A 106 -1.21 11.95 -6.02
C TRP A 106 -0.23 11.91 -4.83
N GLN A 107 -0.40 10.95 -3.91
CA GLN A 107 0.55 10.71 -2.83
C GLN A 107 1.94 10.32 -3.36
N GLN A 108 1.99 9.44 -4.36
CA GLN A 108 3.25 9.03 -5.01
C GLN A 108 3.91 10.19 -5.75
N LEU A 109 3.13 11.00 -6.47
CA LEU A 109 3.61 12.18 -7.18
C LEU A 109 4.22 13.20 -6.22
N LEU A 110 3.55 13.51 -5.10
CA LEU A 110 4.11 14.39 -4.06
C LEU A 110 5.43 13.86 -3.51
N SER A 111 5.50 12.56 -3.21
CA SER A 111 6.72 11.93 -2.71
C SER A 111 7.86 12.03 -3.72
N ALA A 112 7.57 11.79 -5.01
CA ALA A 112 8.55 11.96 -6.08
C ALA A 112 9.00 13.42 -6.20
N CYS A 113 8.08 14.38 -6.12
CA CYS A 113 8.39 15.81 -6.19
C CYS A 113 9.27 16.27 -5.01
N HIS A 114 9.10 15.71 -3.81
CA HIS A 114 9.85 16.13 -2.62
C HIS A 114 11.38 15.98 -2.77
N ARG A 115 11.84 15.13 -3.70
CA ARG A 115 13.26 14.92 -4.00
C ARG A 115 13.87 15.97 -4.94
N HIS A 116 13.06 16.87 -5.51
CA HIS A 116 13.45 17.79 -6.57
C HIS A 116 12.87 19.19 -6.33
N VAL A 117 13.38 20.19 -7.05
CA VAL A 117 12.69 21.47 -7.23
C VAL A 117 11.87 21.31 -8.51
N VAL A 118 10.54 21.31 -8.43
CA VAL A 118 9.68 20.94 -9.56
C VAL A 118 8.76 22.07 -9.97
N THR A 119 8.74 22.40 -11.26
CA THR A 119 7.80 23.31 -11.88
C THR A 119 6.92 22.56 -12.87
N PHE A 120 5.60 22.80 -12.85
CA PHE A 120 4.64 22.20 -13.77
C PHE A 120 4.17 23.22 -14.80
N VAL A 121 4.32 22.87 -16.08
CA VAL A 121 3.94 23.68 -17.23
C VAL A 121 2.89 22.92 -18.05
N TRP A 122 1.72 23.53 -18.19
CA TRP A 122 0.71 23.02 -19.11
C TRP A 122 1.09 23.36 -20.54
N ILE A 123 1.01 22.36 -21.42
CA ILE A 123 1.16 22.52 -22.86
C ILE A 123 -0.12 22.09 -23.55
N LYS A 124 -0.41 22.65 -24.71
CA LYS A 124 -1.59 22.25 -25.47
C LYS A 124 -1.34 20.90 -26.14
N GLY A 125 -2.16 19.91 -25.82
CA GLY A 125 -2.11 18.59 -26.47
C GLY A 125 -2.29 18.67 -27.98
N HIS A 126 -1.54 17.85 -28.72
CA HIS A 126 -1.57 17.73 -30.18
C HIS A 126 -1.40 19.06 -30.96
N ALA A 127 -0.63 20.01 -30.41
CA ALA A 127 -0.42 21.33 -31.01
C ALA A 127 0.98 21.54 -31.63
N GLY A 128 1.69 20.46 -32.04
CA GLY A 128 2.99 20.57 -32.72
C GLY A 128 4.22 20.52 -31.81
N ASP A 129 4.08 20.31 -30.49
CA ASP A 129 5.23 20.04 -29.62
C ASP A 129 5.75 18.62 -29.89
N LYS A 130 6.91 18.54 -30.54
CA LYS A 130 7.52 17.27 -30.97
C LYS A 130 7.75 16.29 -29.83
N LEU A 131 8.07 16.77 -28.63
CA LEU A 131 8.35 15.91 -27.48
C LEU A 131 7.05 15.41 -26.85
N ASN A 132 6.02 16.26 -26.77
CA ASN A 132 4.69 15.81 -26.34
C ASN A 132 4.07 14.80 -27.32
N GLU A 133 4.14 15.07 -28.62
CA GLU A 133 3.68 14.13 -29.65
C GLU A 133 4.43 12.81 -29.62
N ARG A 134 5.71 12.83 -29.22
CA ARG A 134 6.48 11.62 -29.02
C ARG A 134 6.03 10.88 -27.76
N CYS A 135 5.70 11.58 -26.68
CA CYS A 135 5.09 10.96 -25.48
C CYS A 135 3.73 10.30 -25.81
N ASP A 136 2.87 10.96 -26.60
CA ASP A 136 1.60 10.40 -27.09
C ASP A 136 1.81 9.10 -27.90
N LYS A 137 2.80 9.09 -28.80
CA LYS A 137 3.16 7.87 -29.55
C LYS A 137 3.66 6.76 -28.63
N LEU A 138 4.47 7.09 -27.63
CA LEU A 138 4.97 6.13 -26.64
C LEU A 138 3.83 5.53 -25.81
N SER A 139 2.92 6.37 -25.31
CA SER A 139 1.77 5.96 -24.51
C SER A 139 0.83 5.06 -25.31
N LYS A 140 0.52 5.45 -26.55
CA LYS A 140 -0.34 4.69 -27.49
C LYS A 140 0.26 3.35 -27.91
N ARG A 141 1.59 3.27 -27.97
CA ARG A 141 2.28 2.00 -28.21
C ARG A 141 2.20 1.10 -26.98
N ALA A 142 2.49 1.65 -25.80
CA ALA A 142 2.53 0.90 -24.56
C ALA A 142 1.20 0.22 -24.23
N HIS A 143 0.06 0.90 -24.39
CA HIS A 143 -1.24 0.28 -24.08
C HIS A 143 -1.69 -0.80 -25.08
N LYS A 144 -0.94 -1.01 -26.18
CA LYS A 144 -1.16 -2.10 -27.17
C LYS A 144 -0.24 -3.29 -26.94
N GLU A 145 0.66 -3.22 -25.98
CA GLU A 145 1.54 -4.33 -25.65
C GLU A 145 0.72 -5.53 -25.11
N LYS A 146 1.26 -6.73 -25.31
CA LYS A 146 0.67 -7.96 -24.76
C LYS A 146 1.08 -8.11 -23.30
N ASP A 147 0.26 -8.84 -22.53
CA ASP A 147 0.57 -9.21 -21.14
C ASP A 147 0.81 -8.00 -20.21
N LEU A 148 0.08 -6.91 -20.44
CA LEU A 148 0.16 -5.73 -19.58
C LEU A 148 -0.12 -6.07 -18.12
N PRO A 149 0.69 -5.57 -17.18
CA PRO A 149 0.47 -5.82 -15.76
C PRO A 149 -0.85 -5.17 -15.30
N PRO A 150 -1.45 -5.66 -14.21
CA PRO A 150 -2.63 -5.03 -13.66
C PRO A 150 -2.32 -3.66 -13.04
N ASP A 151 -3.19 -2.65 -13.26
CA ASP A 151 -3.20 -1.44 -12.43
C ASP A 151 -3.95 -1.76 -11.16
N ILE A 152 -3.25 -2.50 -10.33
CA ILE A 152 -3.48 -2.81 -8.93
C ILE A 152 -4.54 -1.93 -8.28
N VAL A 153 -4.25 -0.65 -8.07
CA VAL A 153 -5.12 0.20 -7.26
C VAL A 153 -6.42 0.50 -7.98
N TYR A 154 -6.38 0.60 -9.30
CA TYR A 154 -7.56 0.79 -10.14
C TYR A 154 -8.44 -0.45 -10.20
N GLU A 155 -7.84 -1.61 -10.50
CA GLU A 155 -8.51 -2.91 -10.59
C GLU A 155 -8.94 -3.44 -9.20
N GLY A 156 -8.65 -2.68 -8.13
CA GLY A 156 -8.90 -3.11 -6.75
C GLY A 156 -8.02 -4.29 -6.31
N GLY A 157 -7.02 -4.66 -7.12
CA GLY A 157 -5.99 -5.65 -6.83
C GLY A 157 -4.84 -5.05 -6.02
N SER A 158 -4.06 -5.89 -5.36
CA SER A 158 -2.68 -5.56 -4.97
C SER A 158 -1.77 -5.99 -6.11
N PRO A 159 -0.51 -5.50 -6.24
CA PRO A 159 0.45 -6.28 -6.99
C PRO A 159 0.37 -7.63 -6.32
N ASP A 160 0.04 -8.64 -7.12
CA ASP A 160 0.58 -9.94 -6.86
C ASP A 160 2.08 -9.68 -6.88
N LEU A 161 2.65 -9.31 -5.72
CA LEU A 161 3.98 -9.74 -5.34
C LEU A 161 3.81 -11.23 -5.41
N GLY A 162 3.96 -11.74 -6.65
CA GLY A 162 3.27 -12.92 -7.12
C GLY A 162 3.44 -13.97 -6.08
N SER A 163 2.32 -14.61 -5.66
CA SER A 163 2.31 -15.89 -4.96
C SER A 163 3.74 -16.24 -4.58
N LEU A 164 4.23 -15.66 -3.48
CA LEU A 164 5.55 -16.03 -2.98
C LEU A 164 5.24 -17.45 -2.56
N ASP A 165 5.45 -18.39 -3.50
CA ASP A 165 5.25 -19.81 -3.37
C ASP A 165 6.31 -20.20 -2.35
N LEU A 166 5.91 -19.99 -1.12
CA LEU A 166 6.57 -20.39 0.09
C LEU A 166 5.85 -21.68 0.51
N THR A 167 5.70 -22.60 -0.44
CA THR A 167 5.57 -24.02 -0.15
C THR A 167 6.95 -24.50 0.25
N ASP A 168 7.34 -24.20 1.48
CA ASP A 168 8.38 -24.94 2.20
C ASP A 168 8.29 -24.59 3.68
N ALA A 169 7.39 -25.29 4.38
CA ALA A 169 7.50 -25.68 5.79
C ALA A 169 6.26 -26.51 6.18
N GLY A 170 6.51 -27.77 6.53
CA GLY A 170 5.53 -28.86 6.67
C GLY A 170 4.28 -28.61 7.51
N GLY A 171 3.20 -29.28 7.10
CA GLY A 171 2.00 -29.56 7.89
C GLY A 171 0.69 -29.38 7.10
N ASP A 172 0.12 -30.49 6.61
CA ASP A 172 -1.27 -30.80 6.23
C ASP A 172 -2.17 -29.78 5.48
N LEU A 173 -1.68 -28.59 5.12
CA LEU A 173 -2.47 -27.51 4.49
C LEU A 173 -2.01 -27.20 3.05
N GLU A 174 -1.70 -28.20 2.24
CA GLU A 174 -1.03 -27.97 0.94
C GLU A 174 -1.93 -28.00 -0.30
N LYS A 175 -3.26 -28.17 -0.14
CA LYS A 175 -4.22 -27.95 -1.24
C LYS A 175 -5.21 -26.85 -0.88
N GLY A 176 -5.38 -25.88 -1.77
CA GLY A 176 -6.37 -24.82 -1.64
C GLY A 176 -6.01 -23.67 -0.68
N PHE A 177 -4.91 -23.76 0.07
CA PHE A 177 -4.44 -22.68 0.94
C PHE A 177 -3.65 -21.63 0.17
N HIS A 178 -3.97 -20.34 0.35
CA HIS A 178 -3.11 -19.25 -0.08
C HIS A 178 -3.31 -18.00 0.78
N ILE A 179 -2.29 -17.16 0.85
CA ILE A 179 -2.36 -15.82 1.45
C ILE A 179 -2.29 -14.81 0.33
N ARG A 180 -3.25 -13.89 0.27
CA ARG A 180 -3.28 -12.81 -0.73
C ARG A 180 -3.62 -11.49 -0.08
N ARG A 181 -3.37 -10.39 -0.78
CA ARG A 181 -3.76 -9.07 -0.27
C ARG A 181 -5.27 -9.00 0.00
N ALA A 182 -5.62 -8.34 1.10
CA ALA A 182 -6.97 -7.90 1.36
C ALA A 182 -7.36 -6.74 0.43
N THR A 183 -8.54 -6.83 -0.18
CA THR A 183 -9.13 -5.75 -1.00
C THR A 183 -10.43 -5.27 -0.38
N ALA A 184 -11.06 -4.23 -0.94
CA ALA A 184 -12.34 -3.71 -0.45
C ALA A 184 -13.43 -4.79 -0.30
N VAL A 185 -13.41 -5.81 -1.18
CA VAL A 185 -14.38 -6.92 -1.17
C VAL A 185 -14.25 -7.80 0.09
N ASN A 186 -13.08 -7.79 0.74
CA ASN A 186 -12.84 -8.56 1.96
C ASN A 186 -13.37 -7.87 3.22
N GLY A 187 -13.86 -6.62 3.14
CA GLY A 187 -14.25 -5.83 4.31
C GLY A 187 -15.28 -6.52 5.21
N GLU A 188 -16.31 -7.13 4.61
CA GLU A 188 -17.33 -7.83 5.38
C GLU A 188 -16.77 -9.07 6.08
N SER A 189 -16.00 -9.91 5.37
CA SER A 189 -15.39 -11.10 5.97
C SER A 189 -14.38 -10.76 7.08
N ILE A 190 -13.61 -9.68 6.90
CA ILE A 190 -12.73 -9.13 7.94
C ILE A 190 -13.54 -8.73 9.17
N TRP A 191 -14.63 -7.98 8.99
CA TRP A 191 -15.50 -7.57 10.08
C TRP A 191 -16.09 -8.77 10.84
N GLN A 192 -16.57 -9.79 10.12
CA GLN A 192 -17.17 -10.97 10.75
C GLN A 192 -16.17 -11.74 11.62
N ILE A 193 -14.93 -11.94 11.15
CA ILE A 193 -13.89 -12.59 11.96
C ILE A 193 -13.51 -11.69 13.14
N TYR A 194 -13.33 -10.38 12.91
CA TYR A 194 -12.96 -9.42 13.95
C TYR A 194 -13.96 -9.40 15.10
N ARG A 195 -15.25 -9.29 14.77
CA ARG A 195 -16.34 -9.27 15.76
C ARG A 195 -16.35 -10.53 16.61
N GLN A 196 -16.14 -11.71 16.01
CA GLN A 196 -16.07 -12.97 16.75
C GLN A 196 -14.89 -13.01 17.73
N VAL A 197 -13.74 -12.46 17.34
CA VAL A 197 -12.55 -12.39 18.21
C VAL A 197 -12.77 -11.40 19.35
N VAL A 198 -13.27 -10.19 19.07
CA VAL A 198 -13.56 -9.17 20.08
C VAL A 198 -14.60 -9.64 21.09
N GLN A 199 -15.65 -10.32 20.64
CA GLN A 199 -16.70 -10.88 21.51
C GLN A 199 -16.17 -11.86 22.57
N THR A 200 -14.99 -12.45 22.37
CA THR A 200 -14.37 -13.30 23.40
C THR A 200 -13.88 -12.51 24.60
N GLY A 201 -13.48 -11.25 24.41
CA GLY A 201 -12.93 -10.38 25.45
C GLY A 201 -11.62 -10.86 26.07
N VAL A 202 -10.81 -11.63 25.32
CA VAL A 202 -9.55 -12.23 25.84
C VAL A 202 -8.28 -11.82 25.11
N SER A 203 -8.37 -11.12 23.97
CA SER A 203 -7.21 -10.92 23.09
C SER A 203 -7.11 -9.58 22.37
N PHE A 204 -8.21 -8.83 22.25
CA PHE A 204 -8.25 -7.51 21.61
C PHE A 204 -8.75 -6.47 22.60
N ALA A 205 -8.26 -5.24 22.49
CA ALA A 205 -8.60 -4.14 23.40
C ALA A 205 -10.00 -3.57 23.14
N ASP A 206 -10.48 -3.64 21.90
CA ASP A 206 -11.83 -3.20 21.54
C ASP A 206 -12.90 -4.02 22.29
N ASP A 207 -14.04 -3.39 22.54
CA ASP A 207 -15.23 -4.01 23.11
C ASP A 207 -16.31 -4.25 22.04
N ASN A 208 -17.49 -4.72 22.48
CA ASN A 208 -18.61 -5.01 21.58
C ASN A 208 -19.24 -3.75 20.93
N ASN A 209 -18.83 -2.53 21.31
CA ASN A 209 -19.33 -1.29 20.73
C ASN A 209 -18.51 -0.81 19.52
N VAL A 210 -17.43 -1.52 19.17
CA VAL A 210 -16.62 -1.20 17.99
C VAL A 210 -17.48 -1.17 16.73
N LYS A 211 -17.37 -0.09 15.96
CA LYS A 211 -18.16 0.11 14.74
C LYS A 211 -17.57 -0.66 13.57
N ARG A 212 -18.43 -1.32 12.80
CA ARG A 212 -18.06 -2.06 11.59
C ARG A 212 -17.21 -1.22 10.63
N GLU A 213 -17.67 -0.01 10.31
CA GLU A 213 -17.01 0.88 9.35
C GLU A 213 -15.62 1.29 9.84
N HIS A 214 -15.44 1.44 11.16
CA HIS A 214 -14.15 1.75 11.76
C HIS A 214 -13.16 0.61 11.55
N VAL A 215 -13.57 -0.64 11.81
CA VAL A 215 -12.72 -1.82 11.59
C VAL A 215 -12.36 -1.96 10.12
N ILE A 216 -13.34 -1.90 9.22
CA ILE A 216 -13.10 -2.01 7.78
C ILE A 216 -12.13 -0.92 7.32
N THR A 217 -12.33 0.33 7.77
CA THR A 217 -11.44 1.45 7.45
C THR A 217 -10.03 1.20 7.95
N GLN A 218 -9.85 0.81 9.21
CA GLN A 218 -8.53 0.54 9.78
C GLN A 218 -7.78 -0.58 9.06
N TRP A 219 -8.49 -1.62 8.63
CA TRP A 219 -7.89 -2.78 7.98
C TRP A 219 -7.64 -2.55 6.49
N LEU A 220 -8.45 -1.76 5.79
CA LEU A 220 -8.37 -1.67 4.32
C LEU A 220 -7.88 -0.31 3.80
N SER A 221 -7.83 0.71 4.64
CA SER A 221 -7.35 2.04 4.23
C SER A 221 -5.84 2.15 4.32
N ARG A 222 -5.25 2.93 3.40
CA ARG A 222 -3.82 3.26 3.46
C ARG A 222 -3.49 4.11 4.69
N PRO A 223 -2.28 3.98 5.26
CA PRO A 223 -1.14 3.18 4.78
C PRO A 223 -1.15 1.71 5.23
N THR A 224 -2.26 1.19 5.78
CA THR A 224 -2.33 -0.19 6.26
C THR A 224 -2.06 -1.23 5.17
N ILE A 225 -1.26 -2.23 5.53
CA ILE A 225 -0.86 -3.35 4.70
C ILE A 225 -1.56 -4.64 5.16
N SER A 226 -2.67 -5.01 4.51
CA SER A 226 -3.50 -6.14 4.94
C SER A 226 -3.52 -7.31 3.96
N TYR A 227 -3.53 -8.52 4.51
CA TYR A 227 -3.61 -9.78 3.78
C TYR A 227 -4.64 -10.71 4.41
N VAL A 228 -5.24 -11.56 3.59
CA VAL A 228 -6.22 -12.59 3.98
C VAL A 228 -5.67 -13.97 3.64
N ALA A 229 -5.87 -14.94 4.53
CA ALA A 229 -5.66 -16.35 4.25
C ALA A 229 -6.97 -16.97 3.77
N ILE A 230 -6.89 -17.69 2.66
CA ILE A 230 -7.99 -18.41 2.03
C ILE A 230 -7.67 -19.91 2.08
N GLN A 231 -8.65 -20.72 2.44
CA GLN A 231 -8.60 -22.18 2.37
C GLN A 231 -9.87 -22.65 1.64
N ASP A 232 -9.71 -23.33 0.50
CA ASP A 232 -10.84 -23.87 -0.28
C ASP A 232 -11.93 -22.83 -0.58
N GLY A 233 -11.51 -21.59 -0.88
CA GLY A 233 -12.40 -20.46 -1.16
C GLY A 233 -12.95 -19.72 0.07
N GLU A 234 -12.75 -20.26 1.27
CA GLU A 234 -13.16 -19.65 2.53
C GLU A 234 -12.07 -18.73 3.11
N MET A 235 -12.42 -17.53 3.57
CA MET A 235 -11.50 -16.70 4.35
C MET A 235 -11.35 -17.24 5.77
N VAL A 236 -10.15 -17.73 6.10
CA VAL A 236 -9.86 -18.41 7.38
C VAL A 236 -9.04 -17.57 8.36
N GLY A 237 -8.45 -16.48 7.88
CA GLY A 237 -7.70 -15.55 8.72
C GLY A 237 -7.27 -14.30 7.97
N ALA A 238 -6.70 -13.35 8.70
CA ALA A 238 -6.12 -12.15 8.14
C ALA A 238 -5.06 -11.57 9.07
N TYR A 239 -4.19 -10.75 8.50
CA TYR A 239 -3.36 -9.84 9.27
C TYR A 239 -3.30 -8.47 8.61
N LYS A 240 -2.95 -7.46 9.40
CA LYS A 240 -2.55 -6.15 8.93
C LYS A 240 -1.20 -5.74 9.50
N ILE A 241 -0.45 -4.97 8.72
CA ILE A 241 0.79 -4.29 9.12
C ILE A 241 0.57 -2.79 8.97
N THR A 242 0.97 -2.00 9.97
CA THR A 242 1.01 -0.54 9.89
C THR A 242 2.37 -0.04 10.36
N THR A 243 2.66 1.25 10.16
CA THR A 243 3.73 1.89 10.93
C THR A 243 3.32 1.91 12.41
N ASN A 244 4.23 1.51 13.31
CA ASN A 244 3.97 1.50 14.75
C ASN A 244 3.90 2.93 15.31
N GLN A 245 4.74 3.81 14.78
CA GLN A 245 4.78 5.25 15.08
C GLN A 245 4.99 6.06 13.79
N PRO A 246 4.54 7.32 13.72
CA PRO A 246 4.75 8.17 12.55
C PRO A 246 6.19 8.73 12.47
N GLY A 247 6.51 9.37 11.34
CA GLY A 247 7.73 10.15 11.17
C GLY A 247 9.00 9.33 11.45
N ARG A 248 9.83 9.78 12.39
CA ARG A 248 11.11 9.10 12.71
C ARG A 248 10.95 7.68 13.27
N GLY A 249 9.74 7.31 13.72
CA GLY A 249 9.42 5.95 14.17
C GLY A 249 8.83 5.04 13.09
N SER A 250 8.68 5.51 11.84
CA SER A 250 7.97 4.76 10.79
C SER A 250 8.69 3.52 10.30
N HIS A 251 9.97 3.34 10.66
CA HIS A 251 10.77 2.16 10.33
C HIS A 251 10.40 0.92 11.16
N VAL A 252 9.56 1.07 12.19
CA VAL A 252 9.05 -0.04 13.02
C VAL A 252 7.63 -0.37 12.61
N ALA A 253 7.39 -1.61 12.21
CA ALA A 253 6.07 -2.14 11.89
C ALA A 253 5.26 -2.48 13.17
N ASN A 254 3.93 -2.40 13.08
CA ASN A 254 3.00 -3.03 14.02
C ASN A 254 2.15 -4.06 13.27
N GLY A 255 1.92 -5.22 13.88
CA GLY A 255 1.11 -6.29 13.31
C GLY A 255 -0.14 -6.59 14.12
N THR A 256 -1.27 -6.82 13.45
CA THR A 256 -2.50 -7.36 14.05
C THR A 256 -2.93 -8.60 13.29
N TYR A 257 -3.34 -9.66 13.99
CA TYR A 257 -3.63 -10.96 13.41
C TYR A 257 -4.96 -11.51 13.92
N MET A 258 -5.71 -12.17 13.05
CA MET A 258 -6.93 -12.88 13.43
C MET A 258 -7.08 -14.16 12.64
N VAL A 259 -7.57 -15.21 13.32
CA VAL A 259 -7.86 -16.51 12.73
C VAL A 259 -9.28 -16.89 13.12
N LYS A 260 -10.09 -17.27 12.14
CA LYS A 260 -11.47 -17.72 12.34
C LYS A 260 -11.48 -18.87 13.35
N LYS A 261 -12.44 -18.86 14.28
CA LYS A 261 -12.46 -19.78 15.44
C LYS A 261 -12.34 -21.26 15.04
N THR A 262 -13.04 -21.68 13.99
CA THR A 262 -13.03 -23.05 13.45
C THR A 262 -11.69 -23.46 12.83
N TRP A 263 -10.82 -22.49 12.54
CA TRP A 263 -9.52 -22.67 11.90
C TRP A 263 -8.33 -22.44 12.86
N GLN A 264 -8.61 -22.14 14.13
CA GLN A 264 -7.59 -22.11 15.16
C GLN A 264 -7.02 -23.52 15.39
N SER A 265 -5.81 -23.60 15.91
CA SER A 265 -5.05 -24.86 16.11
C SER A 265 -4.61 -25.60 14.85
N LYS A 266 -4.87 -25.06 13.65
CA LYS A 266 -4.46 -25.65 12.37
C LYS A 266 -3.25 -24.96 11.72
N GLY A 267 -2.36 -24.33 12.49
CA GLY A 267 -1.16 -23.67 11.93
C GLY A 267 -1.38 -22.34 11.18
N ILE A 268 -2.63 -21.93 10.88
CA ILE A 268 -2.94 -20.69 10.12
C ILE A 268 -2.25 -19.45 10.72
N GLY A 269 -2.30 -19.28 12.05
CA GLY A 269 -1.67 -18.14 12.72
C GLY A 269 -0.17 -18.06 12.50
N ARG A 270 0.53 -19.20 12.43
CA ARG A 270 1.96 -19.27 12.11
C ARG A 270 2.22 -18.86 10.66
N LYS A 271 1.45 -19.40 9.71
CA LYS A 271 1.58 -19.04 8.29
C LYS A 271 1.35 -17.54 8.05
N LEU A 272 0.34 -16.94 8.70
CA LEU A 272 0.10 -15.49 8.64
C LEU A 272 1.27 -14.69 9.20
N ALA A 273 1.83 -15.11 10.35
CA ALA A 273 2.95 -14.45 11.00
C ALA A 273 4.25 -14.55 10.19
N GLU A 274 4.57 -15.70 9.63
CA GLU A 274 5.76 -15.88 8.79
C GLU A 274 5.65 -15.08 7.50
N HIS A 275 4.46 -15.03 6.90
CA HIS A 275 4.18 -14.21 5.72
C HIS A 275 4.28 -12.71 6.04
N SER A 276 3.72 -12.25 7.17
CA SER A 276 3.76 -10.82 7.54
C SER A 276 5.18 -10.30 7.77
N LEU A 277 6.09 -11.12 8.31
CA LEU A 277 7.49 -10.76 8.51
C LEU A 277 8.22 -10.56 7.18
N LYS A 278 7.96 -11.43 6.20
CA LYS A 278 8.51 -11.29 4.83
C LYS A 278 7.98 -10.02 4.15
N VAL A 279 6.69 -9.77 4.27
CA VAL A 279 6.05 -8.54 3.76
C VAL A 279 6.62 -7.30 4.44
N ALA A 280 6.83 -7.32 5.77
CA ALA A 280 7.39 -6.18 6.47
C ALA A 280 8.80 -5.83 5.97
N LYS A 281 9.67 -6.83 5.78
CA LYS A 281 11.00 -6.62 5.17
C LYS A 281 10.92 -6.05 3.76
N ALA A 282 10.02 -6.57 2.93
CA ALA A 282 9.83 -6.09 1.56
C ALA A 282 9.30 -4.65 1.48
N HIS A 283 8.78 -4.12 2.60
CA HIS A 283 8.34 -2.73 2.75
C HIS A 283 9.32 -1.89 3.58
N ASP A 284 10.59 -2.28 3.65
CA ASP A 284 11.69 -1.56 4.30
C ASP A 284 11.51 -1.31 5.81
N PHE A 285 10.65 -2.07 6.48
CA PHE A 285 10.60 -2.06 7.94
C PHE A 285 11.85 -2.73 8.50
N MET A 286 12.48 -2.10 9.48
CA MET A 286 13.68 -2.59 10.16
C MET A 286 13.37 -3.44 11.38
N ALA A 287 12.18 -3.29 11.97
CA ALA A 287 11.73 -4.03 13.13
C ALA A 287 10.20 -4.17 13.14
N MET A 288 9.68 -5.06 13.96
CA MET A 288 8.26 -5.20 14.26
C MET A 288 8.03 -5.18 15.77
N GLN A 289 7.02 -4.41 16.20
CA GLN A 289 6.65 -4.26 17.60
C GLN A 289 5.15 -4.52 17.77
N PHE A 290 4.80 -5.30 18.79
CA PHE A 290 3.43 -5.47 19.28
C PHE A 290 3.28 -4.73 20.60
N ASN A 291 2.43 -3.71 20.62
CA ASN A 291 2.25 -2.85 21.80
C ASN A 291 1.36 -3.49 22.88
N PHE A 292 0.50 -4.44 22.48
CA PHE A 292 -0.63 -4.88 23.29
C PHE A 292 -0.86 -6.39 23.12
N VAL A 293 0.04 -7.20 23.70
CA VAL A 293 -0.12 -8.66 23.73
C VAL A 293 -0.63 -9.08 25.11
N VAL A 294 -1.88 -9.50 25.22
CA VAL A 294 -2.48 -9.90 26.51
C VAL A 294 -1.70 -11.07 27.12
N SER A 295 -1.24 -10.91 28.36
CA SER A 295 -0.35 -11.86 29.07
C SER A 295 -0.93 -13.28 29.22
N THR A 296 -2.25 -13.41 29.16
CA THR A 296 -2.98 -14.69 29.24
C THR A 296 -3.14 -15.38 27.89
N ASN A 297 -2.82 -14.71 26.78
CA ASN A 297 -2.82 -15.32 25.44
C ASN A 297 -1.53 -16.12 25.20
N LYS A 298 -1.31 -17.15 26.02
CA LYS A 298 -0.08 -17.98 26.03
C LYS A 298 0.25 -18.56 24.66
N ARG A 299 -0.79 -18.89 23.88
CA ARG A 299 -0.65 -19.40 22.53
C ARG A 299 -0.01 -18.38 21.57
N ALA A 300 -0.49 -17.14 21.58
CA ALA A 300 0.09 -16.09 20.75
C ALA A 300 1.52 -15.76 21.21
N ILE A 301 1.74 -15.64 22.52
CA ILE A 301 3.06 -15.37 23.11
C ILE A 301 4.07 -16.43 22.67
N HIS A 302 3.72 -17.70 22.79
CA HIS A 302 4.61 -18.81 22.38
C HIS A 302 4.89 -18.79 20.88
N LEU A 303 3.88 -18.48 20.03
CA LEU A 303 4.09 -18.29 18.61
C LEU A 303 5.08 -17.16 18.32
N TRP A 304 4.91 -16.01 18.96
CA TRP A 304 5.77 -14.85 18.75
C TRP A 304 7.22 -15.11 19.20
N GLN A 305 7.41 -15.75 20.36
CA GLN A 305 8.74 -16.13 20.84
C GLN A 305 9.43 -17.13 19.90
N ASN A 306 8.70 -18.12 19.38
CA ASN A 306 9.24 -19.06 18.39
C ASN A 306 9.61 -18.37 17.06
N LEU A 307 9.01 -17.22 16.78
CA LEU A 307 9.35 -16.38 15.64
C LEU A 307 10.32 -15.25 16.04
N GLY A 308 11.07 -15.39 17.13
CA GLY A 308 12.14 -14.46 17.51
C GLY A 308 11.67 -13.10 18.03
N PHE A 309 10.42 -12.99 18.50
CA PHE A 309 10.00 -11.82 19.29
C PHE A 309 10.35 -12.00 20.76
N GLU A 310 10.85 -10.93 21.36
CA GLU A 310 11.15 -10.86 22.78
C GLU A 310 10.10 -10.02 23.50
N ILE A 311 9.79 -10.35 24.76
CA ILE A 311 9.03 -9.47 25.64
C ILE A 311 9.99 -8.40 26.15
N ILE A 312 9.83 -7.16 25.69
CA ILE A 312 10.69 -6.03 26.07
C ILE A 312 10.08 -5.18 27.19
N GLY A 313 8.82 -5.42 27.54
CA GLY A 313 8.15 -4.72 28.63
C GLY A 313 6.82 -5.34 29.01
N THR A 314 6.41 -5.08 30.25
CA THR A 314 5.12 -5.50 30.81
C THR A 314 4.42 -4.28 31.38
N ILE A 315 3.17 -4.07 30.97
CA ILE A 315 2.30 -3.06 31.57
C ILE A 315 1.34 -3.81 32.50
N PRO A 316 1.46 -3.62 33.83
CA PRO A 316 0.65 -4.34 34.80
C PRO A 316 -0.81 -3.90 34.70
N ASN A 317 -1.75 -4.84 34.84
CA ASN A 317 -3.20 -4.57 34.79
C ASN A 317 -3.68 -3.83 33.52
N GLY A 318 -2.94 -3.94 32.41
CA GLY A 318 -3.20 -3.20 31.17
C GLY A 318 -4.42 -3.66 30.37
N PHE A 319 -5.07 -4.77 30.74
CA PHE A 319 -6.24 -5.29 30.02
C PHE A 319 -7.32 -5.82 30.97
N ARG A 320 -8.59 -5.49 30.69
CA ARG A 320 -9.75 -6.02 31.42
C ARG A 320 -10.26 -7.28 30.73
N HIS A 321 -9.77 -8.43 31.19
CA HIS A 321 -10.14 -9.74 30.66
C HIS A 321 -11.57 -10.13 31.06
N ALA A 322 -12.36 -10.61 30.10
CA ALA A 322 -13.77 -10.96 30.31
C ALA A 322 -14.03 -11.99 31.42
N LYS A 323 -13.02 -12.80 31.78
CA LYS A 323 -13.11 -13.86 32.79
C LYS A 323 -12.16 -13.73 33.98
N LEU A 324 -11.06 -12.97 33.85
CA LEU A 324 -9.93 -13.03 34.78
C LEU A 324 -9.70 -11.69 35.50
N GLY A 325 -10.56 -10.70 35.28
CA GLY A 325 -10.36 -9.36 35.82
C GLY A 325 -9.24 -8.62 35.08
N LEU A 326 -8.48 -7.80 35.82
CA LEU A 326 -7.35 -7.08 35.25
C LEU A 326 -6.15 -8.02 35.09
N VAL A 327 -5.56 -8.02 33.90
CA VAL A 327 -4.38 -8.82 33.56
C VAL A 327 -3.35 -7.94 32.86
N ASP A 328 -2.10 -8.40 32.88
CA ASP A 328 -0.99 -7.67 32.27
C ASP A 328 -1.05 -7.72 30.75
N ILE A 329 -0.37 -6.77 30.11
CA ILE A 329 -0.07 -6.80 28.67
C ILE A 329 1.45 -6.73 28.47
N TYR A 330 1.92 -7.44 27.46
CA TYR A 330 3.31 -7.43 27.04
C TYR A 330 3.49 -6.53 25.82
N VAL A 331 4.59 -5.79 25.83
CA VAL A 331 5.17 -5.18 24.65
C VAL A 331 6.20 -6.17 24.11
N MET A 332 6.02 -6.60 22.86
CA MET A 332 6.93 -7.53 22.21
C MET A 332 7.62 -6.89 21.00
N HIS A 333 8.87 -7.25 20.76
CA HIS A 333 9.68 -6.64 19.70
C HIS A 333 10.58 -7.66 19.01
N ARG A 334 10.83 -7.45 17.71
CA ARG A 334 11.77 -8.20 16.89
C ARG A 334 12.42 -7.30 15.84
N ILE A 335 13.74 -7.42 15.66
CA ILE A 335 14.46 -6.87 14.51
C ILE A 335 14.19 -7.77 13.29
N LEU A 336 13.95 -7.16 12.12
CA LEU A 336 13.57 -7.87 10.90
C LEU A 336 14.78 -8.34 10.11
#